data_AF-R8W191-F1
#
_entry.id   AF-R8W191-F1
#
_cell.length_a   1.000
_cell.length_b   1.000
_cell.length_c   1.000
_cell.angle_alpha   90.00
_cell.angle_beta   90.00
_cell.angle_gamma   90.00
#
_symmetry.space_group_name_H-M   'P 1'
#
loop_
_entity.id
_entity.type
_entity.pdbx_description
1 polymer ?
#
loop_
_entity_poly.entity_id
_entity_poly.type
_entity_poly.pdbx_seq_one_letter_code
_entity_poly.pdbx_strand_id
1 'polypeptide(L)'
;MAQISFDALVAKRAQREADRLKVGKIPVPGTEDYLLCRKPTEGKMMDLYGRFQAARSGTGDILQVVDDGLYHCCEQLQDPKLREAIGVKDPLDTVPALFDIPTRDTMGGDLFRFLGFIPSSESAEGDAGEDAKDDSGEDVAPENPAKN
;
A
#
# COMPACT_ATOMS: atom_id res chain seq x y z
N MET A 1 17.39 -24.11 10.49
CA MET A 1 16.24 -23.32 9.99
C MET A 1 15.01 -23.80 10.75
N ALA A 2 14.38 -22.93 11.54
CA ALA A 2 13.15 -23.29 12.26
C ALA A 2 11.97 -23.32 11.29
N GLN A 3 11.05 -24.28 11.45
CA GLN A 3 9.83 -24.36 10.65
C GLN A 3 8.81 -23.36 11.20
N ILE A 4 8.14 -22.62 10.31
CA ILE A 4 7.06 -21.71 10.71
C ILE A 4 5.97 -22.49 11.45
N SER A 5 5.53 -21.99 12.61
CA SER A 5 4.47 -22.64 13.39
C SER A 5 3.10 -22.46 12.72
N PHE A 6 2.16 -23.35 13.03
CA PHE A 6 0.78 -23.24 12.56
C PHE A 6 0.16 -21.89 12.96
N ASP A 7 0.39 -21.45 14.20
CA ASP A 7 -0.11 -20.16 14.69
C ASP A 7 0.48 -18.97 13.91
N ALA A 8 1.76 -19.06 13.53
CA ALA A 8 2.38 -18.04 12.67
C ALA A 8 1.79 -18.03 11.25
N LEU A 9 1.35 -19.16 10.71
CA LEU A 9 0.64 -19.24 9.42
C LEU A 9 -0.78 -18.66 9.52
N VAL A 10 -1.49 -18.92 10.61
CA VAL A 10 -2.81 -18.33 10.86
C VAL A 10 -2.70 -16.82 11.05
N ALA A 11 -1.70 -16.34 11.80
CA ALA A 11 -1.39 -14.92 11.94
C ALA A 11 -1.07 -14.26 10.59
N LYS A 12 -0.32 -14.95 9.70
CA LYS A 12 -0.08 -14.46 8.33
C LYS A 12 -1.36 -14.29 7.51
N ARG A 13 -2.38 -15.11 7.73
CA ARG A 13 -3.68 -14.96 7.06
C ARG A 13 -4.41 -13.71 7.57
N ALA A 14 -4.45 -13.51 8.88
CA ALA A 14 -5.06 -12.32 9.49
C ALA A 14 -4.34 -11.03 9.04
N GLN A 15 -3.00 -11.06 8.96
CA GLN A 15 -2.20 -9.95 8.46
C GLN A 15 -2.54 -9.60 7.01
N ARG A 16 -2.76 -10.59 6.15
CA ARG A 16 -3.19 -10.34 4.75
C ARG A 16 -4.54 -9.65 4.65
N GLU A 17 -5.47 -9.96 5.55
CA GLU A 17 -6.78 -9.29 5.58
C GLU A 17 -6.68 -7.85 6.12
N ALA A 18 -5.84 -7.62 7.13
CA ALA A 18 -5.54 -6.28 7.64
C ALA A 18 -4.81 -5.41 6.60
N ASP A 19 -3.84 -5.99 5.88
CA ASP A 19 -3.11 -5.31 4.82
C ASP A 19 -4.00 -4.90 3.64
N ARG A 20 -5.10 -5.64 3.39
CA ARG A 20 -6.10 -5.26 2.38
C ARG A 20 -6.82 -3.95 2.74
N LEU A 21 -6.90 -3.62 4.02
CA LEU A 21 -7.49 -2.38 4.53
C LEU A 21 -6.49 -1.22 4.57
N LYS A 22 -5.19 -1.49 4.36
CA LYS A 22 -4.15 -0.47 4.38
C LYS A 22 -4.34 0.48 3.20
N VAL A 23 -4.46 1.76 3.52
CA VAL A 23 -4.55 2.86 2.55
C VAL A 23 -3.21 3.57 2.48
N GLY A 24 -2.62 3.62 1.29
CA GLY A 24 -1.45 4.43 0.98
C GLY A 24 -1.86 5.82 0.49
N LYS A 25 -0.99 6.80 0.70
CA LYS A 25 -1.14 8.14 0.12
C LYS A 25 -0.13 8.28 -1.01
N ILE A 26 -0.61 8.49 -2.23
CA ILE A 26 0.24 8.75 -3.39
C ILE A 26 0.20 10.26 -3.65
N PRO A 27 1.31 10.99 -3.42
CA PRO A 27 1.34 12.43 -3.65
C PRO A 27 1.19 12.72 -5.14
N VAL A 28 0.53 13.83 -5.47
CA VAL A 28 0.44 14.32 -6.85
C VAL A 28 1.55 15.38 -7.05
N PRO A 29 2.58 15.08 -7.87
CA PRO A 29 3.68 16.01 -8.13
C PRO A 29 3.21 17.40 -8.55
N GLY A 30 3.82 18.44 -7.99
CA GLY A 30 3.47 19.84 -8.30
C GLY A 30 2.25 20.37 -7.56
N THR A 31 1.63 19.58 -6.67
CA THR A 31 0.53 20.00 -5.79
C THR A 31 0.80 19.57 -4.35
N GLU A 32 0.05 20.11 -3.39
CA GLU A 32 0.03 19.62 -2.00
C GLU A 32 -1.00 18.50 -1.79
N ASP A 33 -1.64 18.04 -2.88
CA ASP A 33 -2.69 17.03 -2.85
C ASP A 33 -2.13 15.61 -2.95
N TYR A 34 -2.92 14.65 -2.48
CA TYR A 34 -2.60 13.23 -2.54
C TYR A 34 -3.84 12.39 -2.88
N LEU A 35 -3.60 11.26 -3.53
CA LEU A 35 -4.62 10.24 -3.77
C LEU A 35 -4.55 9.15 -2.70
N LEU A 36 -5.71 8.75 -2.21
CA LEU A 36 -5.85 7.61 -1.32
C LEU A 36 -5.94 6.34 -2.15
N CYS A 37 -4.96 5.46 -2.01
CA CYS A 37 -4.87 4.23 -2.78
C CYS A 37 -4.88 3.00 -1.86
N ARG A 38 -5.68 2.00 -2.20
CA ARG A 38 -5.84 0.74 -1.47
C ARG A 38 -5.19 -0.39 -2.25
N LYS A 39 -4.85 -1.48 -1.55
CA LYS A 39 -4.41 -2.70 -2.23
C LYS A 39 -5.56 -3.26 -3.08
N PRO A 40 -5.33 -3.53 -4.38
CA PRO A 40 -6.34 -4.13 -5.24
C PRO A 40 -6.55 -5.60 -4.84
N THR A 41 -7.56 -6.25 -5.43
CA THR A 41 -7.80 -7.68 -5.22
C THR A 41 -6.59 -8.52 -5.66
N GLU A 42 -6.41 -9.72 -5.09
CA GLU A 42 -5.26 -10.57 -5.40
C GLU A 42 -5.16 -10.88 -6.91
N GLY A 43 -6.29 -11.13 -7.58
CA GLY A 43 -6.31 -11.34 -9.03
C GLY A 43 -5.82 -10.12 -9.81
N LYS A 44 -6.26 -8.91 -9.42
CA LYS A 44 -5.82 -7.68 -10.08
C LYS A 44 -4.37 -7.32 -9.73
N MET A 45 -3.92 -7.63 -8.53
CA MET A 45 -2.52 -7.49 -8.12
C MET A 45 -1.60 -8.39 -8.95
N MET A 46 -1.98 -9.66 -9.17
CA MET A 46 -1.22 -10.58 -10.01
C MET A 46 -1.18 -10.14 -11.47
N ASP A 47 -2.32 -9.67 -12.00
CA ASP A 47 -2.42 -9.14 -13.36
C ASP A 47 -1.54 -7.88 -13.55
N LEU A 48 -1.63 -6.91 -12.62
CA LEU A 48 -0.78 -5.71 -12.62
C LEU A 48 0.70 -6.08 -12.53
N TYR A 49 1.07 -7.03 -11.66
CA TYR A 49 2.45 -7.49 -11.55
C TYR A 49 2.96 -8.13 -12.83
N GLY A 50 2.17 -9.01 -13.47
CA GLY A 50 2.52 -9.63 -14.74
C GLY A 50 2.74 -8.61 -15.85
N ARG A 51 1.84 -7.63 -15.97
CA ARG A 51 1.97 -6.56 -16.97
C ARG A 51 3.12 -5.60 -16.66
N PHE A 52 3.37 -5.28 -15.39
CA PHE A 52 4.53 -4.51 -14.96
C PHE A 52 5.85 -5.18 -15.37
N GLN A 53 5.97 -6.50 -15.14
CA GLN A 53 7.16 -7.26 -15.52
C GLN A 53 7.36 -7.33 -17.04
N ALA A 54 6.27 -7.47 -17.82
CA ALA A 54 6.33 -7.41 -19.28
C ALA A 54 6.79 -6.02 -19.76
N ALA A 55 6.22 -4.94 -19.20
CA ALA A 55 6.63 -3.57 -19.51
C ALA A 55 8.11 -3.32 -19.17
N ARG A 56 8.58 -3.78 -18.01
CA ARG A 56 9.99 -3.69 -17.60
C ARG A 56 10.93 -4.48 -18.53
N SER A 57 10.43 -5.53 -19.16
CA SER A 57 11.18 -6.34 -20.14
C SER A 57 11.15 -5.75 -21.55
N GLY A 58 10.50 -4.59 -21.73
CA GLY A 58 10.39 -3.87 -23.01
C GLY A 58 9.31 -4.38 -23.95
N THR A 59 8.44 -5.31 -23.50
CA THR A 59 7.37 -5.89 -24.32
C THR A 59 5.97 -5.37 -23.99
N GLY A 60 5.84 -4.47 -23.02
CA GLY A 60 4.58 -3.85 -22.61
C GLY A 60 4.70 -2.33 -22.44
N ASP A 61 3.55 -1.68 -22.27
CA ASP A 61 3.47 -0.23 -22.05
C ASP A 61 3.35 0.07 -20.55
N ILE A 62 4.41 0.64 -19.97
CA ILE A 62 4.45 0.94 -18.53
C ILE A 62 3.39 1.97 -18.12
N LEU A 63 3.09 2.95 -18.98
CA LEU A 63 2.13 4.01 -18.67
C LEU A 63 0.70 3.47 -18.62
N GLN A 64 0.36 2.52 -19.47
CA GLN A 64 -0.93 1.83 -19.39
C GLN A 64 -1.07 0.99 -18.11
N VAL A 65 0.02 0.36 -17.65
CA VAL A 65 0.01 -0.37 -16.38
C VAL A 65 -0.14 0.58 -15.20
N VAL A 66 0.51 1.74 -15.26
CA VAL A 66 0.37 2.80 -14.25
C VAL A 66 -1.06 3.33 -14.21
N ASP A 67 -1.69 3.63 -15.35
CA ASP A 67 -3.06 4.14 -15.40
C ASP A 67 -4.05 3.17 -14.81
N ASP A 68 -3.96 1.91 -15.22
CA ASP A 68 -4.83 0.85 -14.70
C ASP A 68 -4.57 0.64 -13.20
N GLY A 69 -3.31 0.68 -12.77
CA GLY A 69 -2.93 0.62 -11.36
C GLY A 69 -3.57 1.75 -10.54
N LEU A 70 -3.39 3.00 -10.97
CA LEU A 70 -3.92 4.18 -10.27
C LEU A 70 -5.45 4.17 -10.26
N TYR A 71 -6.09 3.86 -11.40
CA TYR A 71 -7.54 3.78 -11.50
C TYR A 71 -8.12 2.75 -10.53
N HIS A 72 -7.53 1.54 -10.47
CA HIS A 72 -8.05 0.47 -9.62
C HIS A 72 -7.68 0.57 -8.15
N CYS A 73 -6.55 1.21 -7.83
CA CYS A 73 -6.13 1.36 -6.45
C CYS A 73 -6.78 2.58 -5.77
N CYS A 74 -7.10 3.64 -6.51
CA CYS A 74 -7.55 4.89 -5.93
C CYS A 74 -9.04 5.15 -6.26
N GLU A 75 -9.93 4.90 -5.29
CA GLU A 75 -11.40 4.97 -5.46
C GLU A 75 -11.90 6.35 -5.92
N GLN A 76 -11.18 7.42 -5.57
CA GLN A 76 -11.48 8.79 -5.98
C GLN A 76 -11.50 8.96 -7.51
N LEU A 77 -10.66 8.21 -8.22
CA LEU A 77 -10.58 8.25 -9.69
C LEU A 77 -11.70 7.46 -10.37
N GLN A 78 -12.43 6.63 -9.62
CA GLN A 78 -13.54 5.83 -10.14
C GLN A 78 -14.90 6.55 -10.04
N ASP A 79 -14.93 7.76 -9.46
CA ASP A 79 -16.19 8.49 -9.25
C ASP A 79 -16.84 8.83 -10.62
N PRO A 80 -18.09 8.38 -10.86
CA PRO A 80 -18.79 8.69 -12.10
C PRO A 80 -18.98 10.20 -12.32
N LYS A 81 -19.11 11.00 -11.26
CA LYS A 81 -19.23 12.46 -11.36
C LYS A 81 -17.94 13.10 -11.84
N LEU A 82 -16.78 12.59 -11.37
CA LEU A 82 -15.48 13.04 -11.84
C LEU A 82 -15.36 12.77 -13.34
N ARG A 83 -15.69 11.54 -13.76
CA ARG A 83 -15.64 11.13 -15.16
C ARG A 83 -16.56 11.96 -16.06
N GLU A 84 -17.78 12.25 -15.61
CA GLU A 84 -18.71 13.14 -16.33
C GLU A 84 -18.16 14.57 -16.42
N ALA A 85 -17.58 15.09 -15.34
CA ALA A 85 -17.02 16.45 -15.30
C ALA A 85 -15.83 16.63 -16.25
N ILE A 86 -15.00 15.60 -16.42
CA ILE A 86 -13.86 15.62 -17.37
C ILE A 86 -14.24 15.15 -18.79
N GLY A 87 -15.50 14.71 -19.00
CA GLY A 87 -16.00 14.30 -20.31
C GLY A 87 -15.42 12.98 -20.85
N VAL A 88 -14.87 12.14 -19.97
CA VAL A 88 -14.25 10.87 -20.35
C VAL A 88 -15.30 9.76 -20.47
N LYS A 89 -15.24 8.97 -21.55
CA LYS A 89 -16.18 7.85 -21.76
C LYS A 89 -15.65 6.54 -21.20
N ASP A 90 -14.37 6.24 -21.40
CA ASP A 90 -13.73 5.02 -20.89
C ASP A 90 -13.19 5.25 -19.46
N PRO A 91 -13.56 4.41 -18.48
CA PRO A 91 -12.91 4.38 -17.16
C PRO A 91 -11.40 4.62 -17.15
N LEU A 92 -10.65 3.94 -18.03
CA LEU A 92 -9.18 3.93 -17.99
C LEU A 92 -8.56 5.21 -18.56
N ASP A 93 -9.32 6.00 -19.31
CA ASP A 93 -8.88 7.30 -19.83
C ASP A 93 -8.93 8.40 -18.76
N THR A 94 -9.49 8.12 -17.57
CA THR A 94 -9.61 9.09 -16.47
C THR A 94 -8.24 9.59 -16.00
N VAL A 95 -7.27 8.69 -15.85
CA VAL A 95 -5.92 9.05 -15.37
C VAL A 95 -5.14 9.87 -16.42
N PRO A 96 -5.07 9.45 -17.69
CA PRO A 96 -4.49 10.27 -18.77
C PRO A 96 -5.15 11.65 -18.96
N ALA A 97 -6.45 11.77 -18.70
CA ALA A 97 -7.16 13.04 -18.87
C ALA A 97 -6.87 14.04 -17.74
N LEU A 98 -6.51 13.56 -16.55
CA LEU A 98 -6.25 14.38 -15.37
C LEU A 98 -4.78 14.77 -15.21
N PHE A 99 -3.87 13.86 -15.59
CA PHE A 99 -2.44 14.01 -15.31
C PHE A 99 -1.60 13.85 -16.57
N ASP A 100 -0.53 14.65 -16.68
CA ASP A 100 0.42 14.52 -17.77
C ASP A 100 1.34 13.30 -17.60
N ILE A 101 2.10 12.97 -18.65
CA ILE A 101 2.97 11.78 -18.67
C ILE A 101 4.00 11.78 -17.53
N PRO A 102 4.76 12.87 -17.26
CA PRO A 102 5.73 12.89 -16.16
C PRO A 102 5.10 12.73 -14.77
N THR A 103 3.93 13.33 -14.55
CA THR A 103 3.19 13.20 -13.28
C THR A 103 2.76 11.75 -13.08
N ARG A 104 2.22 11.12 -14.14
CA ARG A 104 1.79 9.71 -14.13
C ARG A 104 2.97 8.78 -13.85
N ASP A 105 4.10 8.96 -14.51
CA ASP A 105 5.31 8.15 -14.28
C ASP A 105 5.76 8.21 -12.81
N THR A 106 5.80 9.41 -12.23
CA THR A 106 6.19 9.62 -10.83
C THR A 106 5.20 8.94 -9.86
N MET A 107 3.90 9.20 -10.03
CA MET A 107 2.84 8.58 -9.23
C MET A 107 2.81 7.06 -9.38
N GLY A 108 3.10 6.56 -10.59
CA GLY A 108 3.21 5.14 -10.89
C GLY A 108 4.36 4.48 -10.13
N GLY A 109 5.51 5.15 -10.04
CA GLY A 109 6.63 4.71 -9.21
C GLY A 109 6.23 4.57 -7.74
N ASP A 110 5.56 5.56 -7.17
CA ASP A 110 5.08 5.53 -5.79
C ASP A 110 4.00 4.48 -5.56
N LEU A 111 3.09 4.31 -6.52
CA LEU A 111 2.10 3.24 -6.49
C LEU A 111 2.77 1.87 -6.47
N PHE A 112 3.74 1.60 -7.34
CA PHE A 112 4.42 0.31 -7.38
C PHE A 112 5.30 0.06 -6.16
N ARG A 113 5.84 1.09 -5.51
CA ARG A 113 6.47 0.97 -4.18
C ARG A 113 5.44 0.61 -3.10
N PHE A 114 4.29 1.28 -3.08
CA PHE A 114 3.19 0.97 -2.16
C PHE A 114 2.67 -0.46 -2.34
N LEU A 115 2.55 -0.93 -3.58
CA LEU A 115 2.15 -2.30 -3.90
C LEU A 115 3.28 -3.33 -3.65
N GLY A 116 4.51 -2.88 -3.39
CA GLY A 116 5.67 -3.73 -3.09
C GLY A 116 6.31 -4.37 -4.33
N PHE A 117 6.05 -3.86 -5.53
CA PHE A 117 6.66 -4.35 -6.77
C PHE A 117 8.08 -3.84 -6.96
N ILE A 118 8.40 -2.70 -6.35
CA ILE A 118 9.70 -2.04 -6.39
C ILE A 118 10.12 -1.75 -4.94
N PRO A 119 11.41 -1.89 -4.58
CA PRO A 119 11.89 -1.48 -3.27
C PRO A 119 11.58 0.01 -3.01
N SER A 120 11.14 0.32 -1.80
CA SER A 120 10.96 1.71 -1.37
C SER A 120 12.33 2.38 -1.27
N SER A 121 12.43 3.65 -1.70
CA SER A 121 13.70 4.39 -1.76
C SER A 121 14.12 5.04 -0.43
N GLU A 122 13.43 4.72 0.67
CA GLU A 122 13.87 5.08 2.01
C GLU A 122 14.54 3.87 2.65
N SER A 123 15.81 4.05 2.99
CA SER A 123 16.63 3.13 3.77
C SER A 123 15.87 2.65 5.01
N ALA A 124 15.68 1.33 5.12
CA ALA A 124 15.55 0.57 6.36
C ALA A 124 14.96 1.29 7.61
N GLU A 125 13.63 1.32 7.77
CA GLU A 125 12.99 1.37 9.10
C GLU A 125 11.72 0.50 9.13
N GLY A 126 11.81 -0.63 9.84
CA GLY A 126 10.76 -1.14 10.74
C GLY A 126 9.44 -1.67 10.17
N ASP A 127 9.44 -2.88 9.61
CA ASP A 127 8.39 -3.86 9.99
C ASP A 127 8.85 -4.54 11.29
N ALA A 128 8.96 -3.74 12.34
CA ALA A 128 9.05 -4.19 13.71
C ALA A 128 7.95 -3.41 14.42
N GLY A 129 6.80 -4.08 14.60
CA GLY A 129 5.76 -3.57 15.47
C GLY A 129 6.34 -3.40 16.87
N GLU A 130 6.63 -2.16 17.23
CA GLU A 130 6.85 -1.75 18.61
C GLU A 130 5.49 -1.30 19.14
N ASP A 131 4.89 -2.14 19.99
CA ASP A 131 4.15 -1.70 21.19
C ASP A 131 3.54 -2.92 21.90
N ALA A 132 4.32 -3.52 22.79
CA ALA A 132 3.79 -4.16 23.99
C ALA A 132 4.77 -3.85 25.13
N LYS A 133 4.42 -2.79 25.87
CA LYS A 133 5.09 -2.41 27.10
C LYS A 133 5.10 -3.57 28.09
N ASP A 134 6.28 -3.72 28.69
CA ASP A 134 6.59 -4.38 29.94
C ASP A 134 5.52 -4.09 31.02
N ASP A 135 4.90 -5.15 31.55
CA ASP A 135 4.23 -5.14 32.86
C ASP A 135 4.35 -6.53 33.49
N SER A 136 5.46 -6.75 34.18
CA SER A 136 5.55 -7.71 35.27
C SER A 136 6.44 -7.15 36.37
N GLY A 137 5.96 -6.09 37.02
CA GLY A 137 6.35 -5.77 38.38
C GLY A 137 5.60 -6.70 39.33
N GLU A 138 6.22 -7.82 39.70
CA GLU A 138 5.68 -8.70 40.74
C GLU A 138 5.71 -7.97 42.09
N ASP A 139 4.51 -7.67 42.58
CA ASP A 139 4.18 -7.37 43.97
C ASP A 139 4.84 -8.38 44.94
N VAL A 140 5.75 -7.89 45.78
CA VAL A 140 5.94 -8.48 47.13
C VAL A 140 6.11 -7.35 48.15
N ALA A 141 4.99 -6.99 48.79
CA ALA A 141 4.94 -6.55 50.18
C ALA A 141 3.86 -7.40 50.87
N PRO A 142 3.81 -7.52 52.21
CA PRO A 142 4.56 -6.78 53.23
C PRO A 142 5.15 -7.70 54.33
N GLU A 143 5.99 -7.18 55.22
CA GLU A 143 5.75 -7.27 56.66
C GLU A 143 6.74 -6.40 57.46
N ASN A 144 6.15 -5.41 58.12
CA ASN A 144 6.74 -4.68 59.23
C ASN A 144 6.52 -5.54 60.49
N PRO A 145 7.45 -5.56 61.45
CA PRO A 145 7.10 -4.85 62.67
C PRO A 145 8.26 -4.08 63.31
N ALA A 146 7.89 -2.85 63.68
CA ALA A 146 8.54 -1.99 64.65
C ALA A 146 9.07 -2.73 65.88
N LYS A 147 10.23 -2.28 66.41
CA LYS A 147 10.36 -1.75 67.77
C LYS A 147 11.78 -1.26 68.05
N ASN A 148 11.84 0.04 68.31
CA ASN A 148 12.57 0.74 69.39
C ASN A 148 14.08 0.48 69.56
#